data_AF-A0A158NQQ5-F1
#
_entry.id   AF-A0A158NQQ5-F1
#
_cell.length_a   1.000
_cell.length_b   1.000
_cell.length_c   1.000
_cell.angle_alpha   90.00
_cell.angle_beta   90.00
_cell.angle_gamma   90.00
#
_symmetry.space_group_name_H-M   'P 1'
#
loop_
_entity.id
_entity.type
_entity.pdbx_description
1 polymer ?
#
loop_
_entity_poly.entity_id
_entity_poly.type
_entity_poly.pdbx_seq_one_letter_code
_entity_poly.pdbx_strand_id
1 'polypeptide(L)'
;MTIKMAYYFIWIIIDLREFFNLIFIENYEKSKIVAFSLLSFYLSHHIFKFLLINYMCEIVSTKANSTANLLNKLSCTTYDVEIREIVSQFLLRIIHAPLRFYGMGLFQFGFKFLYKFITSLTTVLVILIQAQANK
;
A
#
# COMPACT_ATOMS: atom_id res chain seq x y z
N MET A 1 -9.69 -6.47 5.52
CA MET A 1 -8.58 -5.55 5.12
C MET A 1 -9.04 -4.55 4.07
N THR A 2 -9.72 -5.00 3.01
CA THR A 2 -10.11 -4.15 1.87
C THR A 2 -11.03 -2.99 2.24
N ILE A 3 -12.07 -3.20 3.05
CA ILE A 3 -12.99 -2.12 3.48
C ILE A 3 -12.23 -1.03 4.24
N LYS A 4 -11.30 -1.40 5.14
CA LYS A 4 -10.46 -0.43 5.86
C LYS A 4 -9.55 0.37 4.92
N MET A 5 -9.00 -0.29 3.90
CA MET A 5 -8.16 0.37 2.90
C MET A 5 -8.97 1.31 1.99
N ALA A 6 -10.17 0.90 1.59
CA ALA A 6 -11.11 1.76 0.85
C ALA A 6 -11.49 2.99 1.69
N TYR A 7 -11.76 2.80 2.98
CA TYR A 7 -12.00 3.89 3.92
C TYR A 7 -10.83 4.87 3.96
N TYR A 8 -9.59 4.41 4.20
CA TYR A 8 -8.43 5.31 4.20
C TYR A 8 -8.23 6.01 2.87
N PHE A 9 -8.49 5.32 1.76
CA PHE A 9 -8.41 5.91 0.43
C PHE A 9 -9.42 7.03 0.20
N ILE A 10 -10.67 6.83 0.61
CA ILE A 10 -11.73 7.86 0.54
C ILE A 10 -11.34 9.08 1.39
N TRP A 11 -10.82 8.87 2.61
CA TRP A 11 -10.33 9.97 3.45
C TRP A 11 -9.19 10.74 2.82
N ILE A 12 -8.19 10.05 2.24
CA ILE A 12 -7.09 10.71 1.51
C ILE A 12 -7.62 11.61 0.39
N ILE A 13 -8.64 11.16 -0.36
CA ILE A 13 -9.24 11.99 -1.43
C ILE A 13 -9.93 13.23 -0.85
N ILE A 14 -10.71 13.06 0.22
CA ILE A 14 -11.42 14.16 0.88
C ILE A 14 -10.41 15.19 1.42
N ASP A 15 -9.40 14.72 2.15
CA ASP A 15 -8.35 15.56 2.73
C ASP A 15 -7.57 16.30 1.64
N LEU A 16 -7.21 15.64 0.53
CA LEU A 16 -6.53 16.27 -0.61
C LEU A 16 -7.40 17.36 -1.23
N ARG A 17 -8.70 17.11 -1.42
CA ARG A 17 -9.64 18.10 -1.97
C ARG A 17 -9.72 19.33 -1.06
N GLU A 18 -9.85 19.14 0.24
CA GLU A 18 -9.86 20.23 1.20
C GLU A 18 -8.54 20.99 1.20
N PHE A 19 -7.41 20.28 1.06
CA PHE A 19 -6.08 20.85 1.04
C PHE A 19 -5.88 21.73 -0.19
N PHE A 20 -6.33 21.27 -1.37
CA PHE A 20 -6.34 22.07 -2.58
C PHE A 20 -7.20 23.32 -2.44
N ASN A 21 -8.43 23.20 -1.93
CA ASN A 21 -9.31 24.35 -1.76
C ASN A 21 -8.69 25.40 -0.81
N LEU A 22 -8.04 24.95 0.27
CA LEU A 22 -7.42 25.86 1.22
C LEU A 22 -6.23 26.62 0.61
N ILE A 23 -5.43 25.97 -0.24
CA ILE A 23 -4.33 26.59 -0.98
C ILE A 23 -4.82 27.59 -2.02
N PHE A 24 -5.88 27.27 -2.77
CA PHE A 24 -6.34 28.09 -3.90
C PHE A 24 -7.21 29.29 -3.52
N ILE A 25 -7.81 29.31 -2.33
CA ILE A 25 -8.59 30.46 -1.87
C ILE A 25 -7.62 31.51 -1.29
N GLU A 26 -7.33 32.57 -2.04
CA GLU A 26 -6.26 33.58 -1.85
C GLU A 26 -6.28 34.45 -0.57
N ASN A 27 -7.22 34.28 0.37
CA ASN A 27 -7.26 35.14 1.56
C ASN A 27 -6.35 34.65 2.70
N TYR A 28 -5.30 35.39 3.04
CA TYR A 28 -4.32 35.03 4.08
C TYR A 28 -4.79 35.48 5.47
N GLU A 29 -5.29 34.55 6.29
CA GLU A 29 -5.64 34.78 7.69
C GLU A 29 -4.97 33.78 8.62
N LYS A 30 -4.63 34.20 9.84
CA LYS A 30 -3.97 33.36 10.87
C LYS A 30 -4.76 32.07 11.20
N SER A 31 -6.09 32.10 11.05
CA SER A 31 -7.00 30.96 11.18
C SER A 31 -6.69 29.85 10.16
N LYS A 32 -6.25 30.19 8.94
CA LYS A 32 -5.89 29.22 7.90
C LYS A 32 -4.61 28.45 8.18
N ILE A 33 -3.62 29.04 8.86
CA ILE A 33 -2.36 28.34 9.19
C ILE A 33 -2.64 27.15 10.11
N VAL A 34 -3.53 27.36 11.09
CA VAL A 34 -3.97 26.29 12.01
C VAL A 34 -4.80 25.24 11.27
N ALA A 35 -5.72 25.66 10.38
CA ALA A 35 -6.49 24.71 9.57
C ALA A 35 -5.59 23.88 8.64
N PHE A 36 -4.61 24.52 7.99
CA PHE A 36 -3.63 23.86 7.13
C PHE A 36 -2.78 22.84 7.91
N SER A 37 -2.31 23.19 9.10
CA SER A 37 -1.49 22.27 9.92
C SER A 37 -2.30 21.07 10.39
N LEU A 38 -3.55 21.28 10.82
CA LEU A 38 -4.46 20.18 11.20
C LEU A 38 -4.76 19.27 10.01
N LEU A 39 -5.10 19.84 8.86
CA LEU A 39 -5.43 19.06 7.66
C LEU A 39 -4.22 18.27 7.16
N SER A 40 -3.03 18.88 7.18
CA SER A 40 -1.77 18.20 6.85
C SER A 40 -1.48 17.04 7.81
N PHE A 41 -1.77 17.21 9.10
CA PHE A 41 -1.64 16.15 10.09
C PHE A 41 -2.61 14.98 9.82
N TYR A 42 -3.89 15.27 9.56
CA TYR A 42 -4.88 14.24 9.22
C TYR A 42 -4.50 13.49 7.94
N LEU A 43 -4.17 14.21 6.88
CA LEU A 43 -3.73 13.63 5.61
C LEU A 43 -2.51 12.72 5.81
N SER A 44 -1.50 13.20 6.54
CA SER A 44 -0.29 12.43 6.84
C SER A 44 -0.60 11.15 7.62
N HIS A 45 -1.52 11.22 8.58
CA HIS A 45 -1.96 10.08 9.37
C HIS A 45 -2.71 9.03 8.52
N HIS A 46 -3.60 9.48 7.61
CA HIS A 46 -4.30 8.57 6.70
C HIS A 46 -3.35 7.92 5.69
N ILE A 47 -2.41 8.70 5.12
CA ILE A 47 -1.35 8.19 4.25
C ILE A 47 -0.49 7.17 5.00
N PHE A 48 -0.05 7.48 6.22
CA PHE A 48 0.78 6.57 7.02
C PHE A 48 0.09 5.22 7.23
N LYS A 49 -1.20 5.21 7.61
CA LYS A 49 -1.98 3.98 7.78
C LYS A 49 -2.09 3.17 6.48
N PHE A 50 -2.32 3.86 5.36
CA PHE A 50 -2.39 3.23 4.04
C PHE A 50 -1.05 2.61 3.61
N LEU A 51 0.05 3.32 3.84
CA LEU A 51 1.41 2.84 3.56
C LEU A 51 1.77 1.64 4.46
N LEU A 52 1.50 1.74 5.76
CA LEU A 52 1.83 0.70 6.73
C LEU A 52 1.17 -0.64 6.37
N ILE A 53 -0.10 -0.63 5.96
CA ILE A 53 -0.80 -1.87 5.57
C ILE A 53 -0.14 -2.49 4.34
N ASN A 54 0.13 -1.70 3.30
CA ASN A 54 0.78 -2.21 2.09
C ASN A 54 2.20 -2.73 2.37
N TYR A 55 2.96 -2.01 3.21
CA TYR A 55 4.28 -2.41 3.65
C TYR A 55 4.23 -3.76 4.37
N MET A 56 3.33 -3.93 5.34
CA MET A 56 3.19 -5.20 6.06
C MET A 56 2.79 -6.34 5.12
N CYS A 57 1.90 -6.09 4.15
CA CYS A 57 1.53 -7.09 3.14
C CYS A 57 2.74 -7.54 2.32
N GLU A 58 3.58 -6.60 1.88
CA GLU A 58 4.79 -6.91 1.11
C GLU A 58 5.80 -7.70 1.95
N ILE A 59 6.08 -7.26 3.18
CA ILE A 59 7.05 -7.90 4.07
C ILE A 59 6.62 -9.32 4.40
N VAL A 60 5.35 -9.54 4.73
CA VAL A 60 4.84 -10.88 5.04
C VAL A 60 4.91 -11.79 3.81
N SER A 61 4.53 -11.29 2.63
CA SER A 61 4.61 -12.06 1.38
C SER A 61 6.05 -12.43 1.03
N THR A 62 6.98 -11.47 1.18
CA THR A 62 8.41 -11.67 0.93
C THR A 62 9.00 -12.68 1.91
N LYS A 63 8.65 -12.57 3.20
CA LYS A 63 9.15 -13.48 4.23
C LYS A 63 8.61 -14.90 4.04
N ALA A 64 7.35 -15.05 3.65
CA ALA A 64 6.77 -16.35 3.29
C ALA A 64 7.52 -17.00 2.12
N ASN A 65 7.84 -16.24 1.07
CA ASN A 65 8.65 -16.74 -0.05
C ASN A 65 10.07 -17.13 0.38
N SER A 66 10.72 -16.33 1.23
CA SER A 66 12.03 -16.68 1.79
C SER A 66 11.99 -17.95 2.63
N THR A 67 10.93 -18.17 3.42
CA THR A 67 10.71 -19.42 4.15
C THR A 67 10.56 -20.61 3.20
N ALA A 68 9.83 -20.45 2.09
CA ALA A 68 9.73 -21.50 1.07
C ALA A 68 11.11 -21.84 0.46
N ASN A 69 11.93 -20.83 0.18
CA ASN A 69 13.28 -21.06 -0.32
C ASN A 69 14.17 -21.81 0.68
N LEU A 70 14.04 -21.53 1.98
CA LEU A 70 14.76 -22.25 3.03
C LEU A 70 14.29 -23.70 3.17
N LEU A 71 12.99 -23.93 3.14
CA LEU A 71 12.41 -25.27 3.18
C LEU A 71 12.84 -26.12 1.98
N ASN A 72 12.90 -25.52 0.78
CA ASN A 72 13.39 -26.21 -0.41
C ASN A 72 14.83 -26.67 -0.24
N LYS A 73 15.71 -25.81 0.32
CA LYS A 73 17.08 -26.20 0.65
C LYS A 73 17.13 -27.33 1.68
N LEU A 74 16.31 -27.24 2.73
CA LEU A 74 16.24 -28.26 3.79
C LEU A 74 15.80 -29.62 3.24
N SER A 75 14.81 -29.63 2.33
CA SER A 75 14.35 -30.84 1.63
C SER A 75 15.47 -31.53 0.85
N CYS A 76 16.37 -30.76 0.24
CA CYS A 76 17.50 -31.29 -0.51
C CYS A 76 18.64 -31.80 0.40
N THR A 77 18.75 -31.30 1.63
CA THR A 77 19.84 -31.66 2.55
C THR A 77 19.48 -32.76 3.55
N THR A 78 18.20 -33.01 3.80
CA THR A 78 17.77 -34.00 4.78
C THR A 78 17.76 -35.42 4.20
N TYR A 79 18.35 -36.37 4.94
CA TYR A 79 18.32 -37.78 4.61
C TYR A 79 17.06 -38.49 5.13
N ASP A 80 16.38 -37.88 6.10
CA ASP A 80 15.13 -38.37 6.67
C ASP A 80 14.00 -38.29 5.63
N VAL A 81 13.44 -39.46 5.30
CA VAL A 81 12.41 -39.62 4.28
C VAL A 81 11.09 -38.97 4.71
N GLU A 82 10.71 -39.10 5.98
CA GLU A 82 9.46 -38.56 6.51
C GLU A 82 9.50 -37.02 6.54
N ILE A 83 10.61 -36.46 7.02
CA ILE A 83 10.81 -35.01 7.03
C ILE A 83 10.81 -34.45 5.60
N ARG A 84 11.49 -35.13 4.67
CA ARG A 84 11.53 -34.71 3.25
C ARG A 84 10.14 -34.72 2.63
N GLU A 85 9.33 -35.72 2.92
CA GLU A 85 7.96 -35.83 2.41
C GLU A 85 7.06 -34.70 2.94
N ILE A 86 7.09 -34.44 4.25
CA ILE A 86 6.33 -33.35 4.89
C ILE A 86 6.72 -31.99 4.29
N VAL A 87 8.02 -31.73 4.17
CA VAL A 87 8.55 -30.48 3.60
C VAL A 87 8.14 -30.33 2.14
N SER A 88 8.19 -31.40 1.36
CA SER A 88 7.78 -31.40 -0.06
C SER A 88 6.29 -31.06 -0.21
N GLN A 89 5.41 -31.65 0.61
CA GLN A 89 3.98 -31.33 0.59
C GLN A 89 3.73 -29.85 0.94
N PHE A 90 4.44 -29.31 1.92
CA PHE A 90 4.30 -27.92 2.33
C PHE A 90 4.82 -26.94 1.25
N LEU A 91 5.96 -27.25 0.64
CA LEU A 91 6.50 -26.48 -0.49
C LEU A 91 5.53 -26.45 -1.66
N LEU A 92 4.95 -27.60 -2.00
CA LEU A 92 4.01 -27.72 -3.10
C LEU A 92 2.81 -26.78 -2.89
N ARG A 93 2.30 -26.67 -1.66
CA ARG A 93 1.23 -25.72 -1.31
C ARG A 93 1.67 -24.26 -1.46
N ILE A 94 2.85 -23.90 -0.96
CA ILE A 94 3.33 -22.50 -1.04
C ILE A 94 3.64 -22.09 -2.49
N ILE A 95 4.22 -22.98 -3.30
CA ILE A 95 4.56 -22.67 -4.69
C ILE A 95 3.30 -22.49 -5.53
N HIS A 96 2.28 -23.34 -5.35
CA HIS A 96 1.03 -23.24 -6.11
C HIS A 96 0.16 -22.06 -5.64
N ALA A 97 0.22 -21.71 -4.36
CA ALA A 97 -0.55 -20.61 -3.78
C ALA A 97 0.36 -19.71 -2.92
N PRO A 98 1.21 -18.88 -3.55
CA PRO A 98 2.10 -17.99 -2.82
C PRO A 98 1.26 -17.00 -2.00
N LEU A 99 1.70 -16.76 -0.76
CA LEU A 99 1.00 -15.83 0.13
C LEU A 99 1.03 -14.43 -0.47
N ARG A 100 -0.15 -13.95 -0.88
CA ARG A 100 -0.36 -12.62 -1.44
C ARG A 100 -1.67 -12.07 -0.90
N PHE A 101 -1.66 -10.79 -0.54
CA PHE A 101 -2.84 -10.13 -0.02
C PHE A 101 -3.57 -9.40 -1.14
N TYR A 102 -4.86 -9.70 -1.32
CA TYR A 102 -5.68 -9.09 -2.36
C TYR A 102 -6.83 -8.28 -1.78
N GLY A 103 -7.13 -7.15 -2.43
CA GLY A 103 -8.31 -6.33 -2.18
C GLY A 103 -9.49 -6.81 -3.02
N MET A 104 -10.46 -7.51 -2.42
CA MET A 104 -11.65 -8.03 -3.13
C MET A 104 -11.32 -8.86 -4.40
N GLY A 105 -10.11 -9.41 -4.49
CA GLY A 105 -9.62 -10.11 -5.70
C GLY A 105 -9.24 -9.21 -6.89
N LEU A 106 -9.41 -7.88 -6.78
CA LEU A 106 -9.21 -6.93 -7.88
C LEU A 106 -7.77 -6.42 -7.99
N PHE A 107 -7.09 -6.26 -6.85
CA PHE A 107 -5.74 -5.72 -6.80
C PHE A 107 -4.93 -6.39 -5.69
N GLN A 108 -3.63 -6.55 -5.92
CA GLN A 108 -2.70 -7.10 -4.93
C GLN A 108 -2.11 -5.96 -4.09
N PHE A 109 -2.22 -6.04 -2.77
CA PHE A 109 -1.53 -5.11 -1.86
C PHE A 109 -0.02 -5.35 -1.87
N GLY A 110 0.74 -4.28 -1.67
CA GLY A 110 2.21 -4.32 -1.70
C GLY A 110 2.81 -3.11 -2.42
N PHE A 111 4.13 -3.12 -2.62
CA PHE A 111 4.85 -1.99 -3.21
C PHE A 111 4.45 -1.71 -4.64
N LYS A 112 4.12 -2.75 -5.42
CA LYS A 112 3.63 -2.58 -6.80
C LYS A 112 2.32 -1.78 -6.85
N PHE A 113 1.42 -1.99 -5.89
CA PHE A 113 0.19 -1.23 -5.80
C PHE A 113 0.44 0.21 -5.33
N LEU A 114 1.30 0.41 -4.32
CA LEU A 114 1.69 1.74 -3.88
C LEU A 114 2.32 2.57 -5.00
N TYR A 115 3.22 1.98 -5.78
CA TYR A 115 3.84 2.66 -6.91
C TYR A 115 2.80 3.12 -7.93
N LYS A 116 1.92 2.22 -8.37
CA LYS A 116 0.82 2.56 -9.28
C LYS A 116 -0.08 3.66 -8.72
N PHE A 117 -0.38 3.58 -7.42
CA PHE A 117 -1.20 4.56 -6.73
C PHE A 117 -0.55 5.95 -6.75
N ILE A 118 0.73 6.06 -6.39
CA ILE A 118 1.48 7.33 -6.41
C ILE A 118 1.58 7.87 -7.83
N THR A 119 1.90 7.03 -8.82
CA THR A 119 1.95 7.46 -10.23
C THR A 119 0.60 8.04 -10.70
N SER A 120 -0.52 7.39 -10.34
CA SER A 120 -1.86 7.89 -10.65
C SER A 120 -2.13 9.24 -9.98
N LEU A 121 -1.76 9.39 -8.71
CA LEU A 121 -1.92 10.65 -7.97
C LEU A 121 -1.10 11.76 -8.63
N THR A 122 0.18 11.53 -8.90
CA THR A 122 1.06 12.49 -9.58
C THR A 122 0.49 12.90 -10.95
N THR A 123 -0.05 11.95 -11.72
CA THR A 123 -0.67 12.24 -13.02
C THR A 123 -1.84 13.21 -12.89
N VAL A 124 -2.75 12.95 -11.93
CA VAL A 124 -3.90 13.83 -11.65
C VAL A 124 -3.41 15.23 -11.21
N LEU A 125 -2.41 15.29 -10.34
CA LEU A 125 -1.83 16.56 -9.89
C LEU A 125 -1.27 17.39 -11.04
N VAL A 126 -0.49 16.76 -11.93
CA VAL A 126 0.07 17.43 -13.11
C VAL A 126 -1.03 17.99 -14.01
N ILE A 127 -2.10 17.22 -14.25
CA ILE A 127 -3.24 17.66 -15.07
C ILE A 127 -3.92 18.87 -14.42
N LEU A 128 -4.14 18.85 -13.11
CA LEU A 128 -4.79 19.96 -12.39
C LEU A 128 -3.97 21.24 -12.45
N ILE A 129 -2.65 21.14 -12.23
CA ILE A 129 -1.72 22.27 -12.29
C ILE A 129 -1.70 22.87 -13.71
N GLN A 130 -1.59 22.03 -14.74
CA GLN A 130 -1.62 22.48 -16.14
C GLN A 130 -2.95 23.14 -16.51
N ALA A 131 -4.08 22.59 -16.04
CA ALA A 131 -5.40 23.15 -16.28
C ALA A 131 -5.60 24.53 -15.63
N GLN A 132 -4.89 24.81 -14.53
CA GLN A 132 -4.90 26.13 -13.90
C GLN A 132 -3.91 27.11 -14.54
N ALA A 133 -2.73 26.66 -14.96
CA ALA A 133 -1.75 27.52 -15.63
C ALA A 133 -2.22 28.01 -17.02
N ASN A 134 -3.14 27.28 -17.65
CA ASN A 134 -3.75 27.64 -18.94
C ASN A 134 -5.05 28.47 -18.80
N LYS A 135 -5.41 28.93 -17.59
CA LYS A 135 -6.47 29.92 -17.36
C LYS A 135 -5.86 31.31 -17.22
#